data_AF-A0A523XA14-F1
#
_entry.id   AF-A0A523XA14-F1
#
_cell.length_a   1.000
_cell.length_b   1.000
_cell.length_c   1.000
_cell.angle_alpha   90.00
_cell.angle_beta   90.00
_cell.angle_gamma   90.00
#
_symmetry.space_group_name_H-M   'P 1'
#
loop_
_entity.id
_entity.type
_entity.pdbx_description
1 polymer ?
#
loop_
_entity_poly.entity_id
_entity_poly.type
_entity_poly.pdbx_seq_one_letter_code
_entity_poly.pdbx_strand_id
1 'polypeptide(L)'
;MKTRYIFIGSCICLFLFPVALVAQDYYIQWADTIDNGGFDAAQDVAVDNSNNIIVTGYCGFTGVNYDYLTVKYDSNGTILWQDAIDNGVADIARSVAVDNANNIIVTGQCIITGDPYCHYLT
;
A
#
# COMPACT_ATOMS: atom_id res chain seq x y z
N MET A 1 26.80 22.95 -10.58
CA MET A 1 28.27 23.15 -10.56
C MET A 1 28.90 22.06 -11.40
N LYS A 2 29.68 22.41 -12.44
CA LYS A 2 30.34 21.44 -13.33
C LYS A 2 31.77 21.23 -12.84
N THR A 3 32.12 20.01 -12.42
CA THR A 3 33.49 19.64 -12.04
C THR A 3 34.20 19.05 -13.26
N ARG A 4 35.39 19.56 -13.58
CA ARG A 4 36.27 19.03 -14.64
C ARG A 4 37.45 18.31 -13.99
N TYR A 5 37.73 17.08 -14.42
CA TYR A 5 38.91 16.32 -14.01
C TYR A 5 39.91 16.26 -15.17
N ILE A 6 41.15 16.73 -14.93
CA ILE A 6 42.28 16.58 -15.84
C ILE A 6 43.05 15.34 -15.37
N PHE A 7 43.14 14.32 -16.23
CA PHE A 7 43.98 13.15 -15.98
C PHE A 7 45.32 13.33 -16.71
N ILE A 8 46.42 13.28 -15.96
CA ILE A 8 47.77 13.17 -16.51
C ILE A 8 48.37 11.87 -15.97
N GLY A 9 48.83 11.00 -16.87
CA GLY A 9 49.86 10.00 -16.56
C GLY A 9 49.41 8.68 -15.95
N SER A 10 49.58 7.63 -16.74
CA SER A 10 49.49 6.20 -16.41
C SER A 10 50.34 5.77 -15.20
N CYS A 11 49.71 5.15 -14.20
CA CYS A 11 50.32 4.16 -13.31
C CYS A 11 49.24 3.24 -12.74
N ILE A 12 49.50 1.94 -12.79
CA ILE A 12 48.63 0.84 -12.35
C ILE A 12 48.18 1.08 -10.91
N CYS A 13 46.88 1.33 -10.72
CA CYS A 13 46.26 1.41 -9.41
C CYS A 13 45.40 0.15 -9.22
N LEU A 14 45.85 -0.76 -8.36
CA LEU A 14 44.99 -1.81 -7.82
C LEU A 14 43.85 -1.11 -7.06
N PHE A 15 42.68 -1.02 -7.69
CA PHE A 15 41.49 -0.51 -7.03
C PHE A 15 41.00 -1.55 -6.02
N LEU A 16 41.56 -1.49 -4.81
CA LEU A 16 40.77 -1.78 -3.61
C LEU A 16 39.68 -0.72 -3.58
N PHE A 17 38.53 -0.99 -4.17
CA PHE A 17 37.34 -0.17 -3.91
C PHE A 17 36.95 -0.43 -2.45
N PRO A 18 37.11 0.54 -1.53
CA PRO A 18 36.41 0.41 -0.27
C PRO A 18 34.93 0.38 -0.65
N VAL A 19 34.24 -0.73 -0.35
CA VAL A 19 32.78 -0.75 -0.36
C VAL A 19 32.37 0.16 0.77
N ALA A 20 32.24 1.46 0.46
CA ALA A 20 31.59 2.40 1.34
C ALA A 20 30.15 1.91 1.47
N LEU A 21 29.82 1.36 2.64
CA LEU A 21 28.45 1.07 3.01
C LEU A 21 27.75 2.41 3.15
N VAL A 22 27.22 2.93 2.04
CA VAL A 22 26.36 4.11 2.06
C VAL A 22 25.03 3.65 2.64
N ALA A 23 24.60 4.26 3.74
CA ALA A 23 23.23 4.10 4.22
C ALA A 23 22.28 4.51 3.08
N GLN A 24 21.36 3.64 2.71
CA GLN A 24 20.40 3.96 1.65
C GLN A 24 19.53 5.12 2.14
N ASP A 25 19.65 6.29 1.49
CA ASP A 25 18.72 7.39 1.72
C ASP A 25 17.31 6.90 1.35
N TYR A 26 16.43 6.84 2.35
CA TYR A 26 15.02 6.51 2.16
C TYR A 26 14.26 7.79 1.81
N TYR A 27 13.67 7.82 0.62
CA TYR A 27 12.72 8.85 0.22
C TYR A 27 11.36 8.22 -0.04
N ILE A 28 10.29 8.97 0.25
CA ILE A 28 8.92 8.56 -0.09
C ILE A 28 8.85 8.47 -1.62
N GLN A 29 8.62 7.27 -2.16
CA GLN A 29 8.50 7.07 -3.61
C GLN A 29 7.21 7.69 -4.13
N TRP A 30 6.12 7.44 -3.41
CA TRP A 30 4.80 8.01 -3.66
C TRP A 30 4.01 8.01 -2.35
N ALA A 31 2.98 8.86 -2.31
CA ALA A 31 1.96 8.86 -1.28
C ALA A 31 0.61 9.12 -1.97
N ASP A 32 -0.42 8.44 -1.51
CA ASP A 32 -1.78 8.61 -1.99
C ASP A 32 -2.72 8.82 -0.80
N THR A 33 -3.87 9.44 -1.05
CA THR A 33 -4.89 9.70 -0.03
C THR A 33 -6.25 9.50 -0.65
N ILE A 34 -7.05 8.64 -0.02
CA ILE A 34 -8.45 8.46 -0.36
C ILE A 34 -9.25 9.02 0.81
N ASP A 35 -10.00 10.09 0.53
CA ASP A 35 -10.80 10.83 1.48
C ASP A 35 -12.20 11.00 0.89
N ASN A 36 -13.20 10.41 1.54
CA ASN A 36 -14.59 10.47 1.14
C ASN A 36 -15.42 11.45 1.99
N GLY A 37 -14.78 12.27 2.83
CA GLY A 37 -15.40 13.30 3.65
C GLY A 37 -15.69 12.87 5.10
N GLY A 38 -15.27 11.66 5.49
CA GLY A 38 -15.50 11.06 6.80
C GLY A 38 -14.21 10.61 7.51
N PHE A 39 -14.34 9.62 8.40
CA PHE A 39 -13.16 8.95 8.97
C PHE A 39 -12.72 7.82 8.06
N ASP A 40 -11.50 7.93 7.55
CA ASP A 40 -10.87 6.92 6.70
C ASP A 40 -9.65 6.33 7.40
N ALA A 41 -9.43 5.03 7.24
CA ALA A 41 -8.24 4.39 7.78
C ALA A 41 -7.81 3.20 6.91
N ALA A 42 -6.55 3.22 6.48
CA ALA A 42 -5.85 2.03 6.04
C ALA A 42 -5.56 1.15 7.26
N GLN A 43 -5.98 -0.12 7.21
CA GLN A 43 -5.84 -1.06 8.32
C GLN A 43 -4.72 -2.08 8.09
N ASP A 44 -4.55 -2.53 6.83
CA ASP A 44 -3.55 -3.54 6.51
C ASP A 44 -3.06 -3.40 5.06
N VAL A 45 -1.89 -3.99 4.78
CA VAL A 45 -1.25 -3.98 3.47
C VAL A 45 -0.59 -5.32 3.16
N ALA A 46 -0.73 -5.78 1.93
CA ALA A 46 -0.03 -6.94 1.39
C ALA A 46 0.60 -6.63 0.03
N VAL A 47 1.56 -7.46 -0.38
CA VAL A 47 2.20 -7.36 -1.70
C VAL A 47 1.99 -8.67 -2.42
N ASP A 48 1.55 -8.59 -3.68
CA ASP A 48 1.33 -9.76 -4.52
C ASP A 48 2.61 -10.21 -5.25
N ASN A 49 2.56 -11.36 -5.94
CA ASN A 49 3.71 -11.92 -6.64
C ASN A 49 4.21 -11.06 -7.82
N SER A 50 3.45 -10.04 -8.21
CA SER A 50 3.79 -9.06 -9.25
C SER A 50 4.31 -7.73 -8.67
N ASN A 51 4.59 -7.66 -7.37
CA ASN A 51 4.95 -6.45 -6.63
C ASN A 51 3.87 -5.35 -6.66
N ASN A 52 2.61 -5.73 -6.83
CA ASN A 52 1.51 -4.81 -6.62
C ASN A 52 1.22 -4.69 -5.13
N ILE A 53 0.92 -3.49 -4.66
CA ILE A 53 0.59 -3.20 -3.28
C ILE A 53 -0.93 -3.24 -3.13
N ILE A 54 -1.44 -4.04 -2.21
CA ILE A 54 -2.87 -4.11 -1.87
C ILE A 54 -3.03 -3.50 -0.49
N VAL A 55 -3.81 -2.42 -0.41
CA VAL A 55 -4.16 -1.75 0.86
C VAL A 55 -5.63 -2.00 1.12
N THR A 56 -5.98 -2.36 2.36
CA THR A 56 -7.37 -2.52 2.78
C THR A 56 -7.67 -1.68 4.01
N GLY A 57 -8.93 -1.33 4.18
CA GLY A 57 -9.39 -0.52 5.29
C GLY A 57 -10.85 -0.14 5.14
N TYR A 58 -11.17 1.06 5.58
CA TYR A 58 -12.49 1.63 5.38
C TYR A 58 -12.41 3.11 5.05
N CYS A 59 -13.40 3.57 4.29
CA CYS A 59 -13.64 4.97 4.03
C CYS A 59 -15.03 5.38 4.49
N GLY A 60 -15.17 6.58 5.04
CA GLY A 60 -16.45 7.12 5.49
C GLY A 60 -16.93 8.27 4.61
N PHE A 61 -18.23 8.34 4.37
CA PHE A 61 -18.85 9.48 3.68
C PHE A 61 -19.41 10.52 4.66
N THR A 62 -20.30 10.09 5.56
CA THR A 62 -20.84 10.93 6.64
C THR A 62 -21.28 10.08 7.83
N GLY A 63 -20.99 10.52 9.05
CA GLY A 63 -21.42 9.83 10.28
C GLY A 63 -20.70 8.51 10.52
N VAL A 64 -21.46 7.47 10.92
CA VAL A 64 -20.93 6.12 11.20
C VAL A 64 -20.97 5.19 10.00
N ASN A 65 -21.32 5.70 8.80
CA ASN A 65 -21.34 4.89 7.60
C ASN A 65 -19.92 4.74 7.03
N TYR A 66 -19.34 3.58 7.30
CA TYR A 66 -18.03 3.19 6.82
C TYR A 66 -18.21 2.10 5.77
N ASP A 67 -17.53 2.25 4.65
CA ASP A 67 -17.52 1.26 3.58
C ASP A 67 -16.17 0.54 3.59
N TYR A 68 -16.20 -0.76 3.36
CA TYR A 68 -15.00 -1.52 3.04
C TYR A 68 -14.34 -0.87 1.84
N LEU A 69 -13.03 -0.68 1.91
CA LEU A 69 -12.27 -0.24 0.76
C LEU A 69 -11.00 -1.07 0.63
N THR A 70 -10.81 -1.67 -0.54
CA THR A 70 -9.55 -2.29 -0.92
C THR A 70 -9.06 -1.68 -2.22
N VAL A 71 -7.79 -1.29 -2.24
CA VAL A 71 -7.16 -0.66 -3.39
C VAL A 71 -5.89 -1.41 -3.73
N LYS A 72 -5.72 -1.70 -5.01
CA LYS A 72 -4.50 -2.28 -5.54
C LYS A 72 -3.75 -1.26 -6.36
N TYR A 73 -2.50 -1.05 -6.01
CA TYR A 73 -1.54 -0.21 -6.70
C TYR A 73 -0.50 -1.07 -7.43
N ASP A 74 0.02 -0.57 -8.55
CA ASP A 74 1.27 -1.08 -9.09
C ASP A 74 2.47 -0.66 -8.20
N SER A 75 3.66 -1.15 -8.52
CA SER A 75 4.88 -0.83 -7.77
C SER A 75 5.26 0.66 -7.76
N ASN A 76 4.69 1.47 -8.65
CA ASN A 76 4.94 2.92 -8.75
C ASN A 76 3.86 3.75 -8.06
N GLY A 77 2.84 3.13 -7.45
CA GLY A 77 1.73 3.83 -6.81
C GLY A 77 0.58 4.18 -7.75
N THR A 78 0.50 3.60 -8.95
CA THR A 78 -0.66 3.76 -9.84
C THR A 78 -1.77 2.82 -9.40
N ILE A 79 -2.98 3.33 -9.19
CA ILE A 79 -4.15 2.48 -8.91
C ILE A 79 -4.43 1.57 -10.12
N LEU A 80 -4.34 0.27 -9.92
CA LEU A 80 -4.76 -0.76 -10.87
C LEU A 80 -6.25 -1.02 -10.78
N TRP A 81 -6.77 -1.09 -9.55
CA TRP A 81 -8.21 -1.13 -9.26
C TRP A 81 -8.50 -0.72 -7.82
N GLN A 82 -9.75 -0.36 -7.58
CA GLN A 82 -10.32 -0.16 -6.26
C GLN A 82 -11.66 -0.90 -6.21
N ASP A 83 -11.96 -1.51 -5.07
CA ASP A 83 -13.23 -2.18 -4.83
C ASP A 83 -13.75 -1.82 -3.44
N ALA A 84 -15.06 -1.60 -3.36
CA ALA A 84 -15.73 -1.17 -2.15
C ALA A 84 -16.93 -2.05 -1.86
N ILE A 85 -17.11 -2.39 -0.58
CA ILE A 85 -18.28 -3.14 -0.11
C ILE A 85 -19.02 -2.23 0.87
N ASP A 86 -20.26 -1.91 0.52
CA ASP A 86 -21.20 -1.15 1.33
C ASP A 86 -22.43 -2.03 1.56
N ASN A 87 -22.58 -2.56 2.77
CA ASN A 87 -23.76 -3.31 3.23
C ASN A 87 -24.65 -2.47 4.17
N GLY A 88 -24.36 -1.18 4.29
CA GLY A 88 -25.28 -0.17 4.79
C GLY A 88 -24.82 0.59 6.03
N VAL A 89 -24.42 -0.07 7.13
CA VAL A 89 -24.12 0.67 8.38
C VAL A 89 -22.64 0.86 8.60
N ALA A 90 -21.87 -0.21 8.70
CA ALA A 90 -20.43 -0.11 8.93
C ALA A 90 -19.75 -1.40 8.47
N ASP A 91 -18.97 -1.26 7.42
CA ASP A 91 -18.12 -2.27 6.82
C ASP A 91 -16.67 -1.85 7.07
N ILE A 92 -15.93 -2.65 7.84
CA ILE A 92 -14.54 -2.36 8.23
C ILE A 92 -13.61 -3.50 7.84
N ALA A 93 -12.80 -3.28 6.81
CA ALA A 93 -11.80 -4.25 6.39
C ALA A 93 -10.61 -4.14 7.34
N ARG A 94 -10.16 -5.28 7.85
CA ARG A 94 -9.18 -5.33 8.94
C ARG A 94 -7.86 -5.94 8.50
N SER A 95 -7.89 -6.89 7.58
CA SER A 95 -6.69 -7.58 7.14
C SER A 95 -6.79 -8.04 5.71
N VAL A 96 -5.64 -8.06 5.04
CA VAL A 96 -5.49 -8.58 3.69
C VAL A 96 -4.29 -9.52 3.61
N ALA A 97 -4.48 -10.65 2.92
CA ALA A 97 -3.41 -11.58 2.60
C ALA A 97 -3.44 -11.93 1.11
N VAL A 98 -2.28 -12.26 0.57
CA VAL A 98 -2.15 -12.80 -0.78
C VAL A 98 -1.62 -14.22 -0.69
N ASP A 99 -2.28 -15.17 -1.34
CA ASP A 99 -1.84 -16.56 -1.37
C ASP A 99 -0.84 -16.82 -2.52
N ASN A 100 -0.28 -18.04 -2.56
CA ASN A 100 0.69 -18.41 -3.60
C ASN A 100 0.08 -18.48 -5.01
N ALA A 101 -1.24 -18.56 -5.14
CA ALA A 101 -1.95 -18.51 -6.41
C ALA A 101 -2.29 -17.06 -6.83
N ASN A 102 -1.83 -16.07 -6.06
CA ASN A 102 -2.07 -14.65 -6.25
C ASN A 102 -3.54 -14.24 -6.05
N ASN A 103 -4.29 -15.02 -5.28
CA ASN A 103 -5.61 -14.62 -4.79
C ASN A 103 -5.43 -13.62 -3.66
N ILE A 104 -6.30 -12.61 -3.63
CA ILE A 104 -6.33 -11.58 -2.60
C ILE A 104 -7.49 -11.92 -1.67
N ILE A 105 -7.20 -12.16 -0.40
CA ILE A 105 -8.16 -12.52 0.64
C ILE A 105 -8.24 -11.34 1.60
N VAL A 106 -9.43 -10.75 1.73
CA VAL A 106 -9.68 -9.60 2.61
C VAL A 106 -10.70 -10.02 3.66
N THR A 107 -10.41 -9.72 4.92
CA THR A 107 -11.27 -10.09 6.05
C THR A 107 -11.51 -8.91 6.98
N GLY A 108 -12.56 -9.04 7.79
CA GLY A 108 -12.98 -8.03 8.76
C GLY A 108 -14.45 -8.19 9.09
N GLN A 109 -15.16 -7.07 9.28
CA GLN A 109 -16.54 -7.09 9.77
C GLN A 109 -17.46 -6.25 8.89
N CYS A 110 -18.67 -6.74 8.65
CA CYS A 110 -19.77 -5.96 8.10
C CYS A 110 -20.94 -5.88 9.08
N ILE A 111 -21.66 -4.76 9.05
CA ILE A 111 -22.93 -4.57 9.75
C ILE A 111 -24.01 -4.34 8.70
N ILE A 112 -24.89 -5.33 8.58
CA ILE A 112 -25.96 -5.34 7.59
C ILE A 112 -27.20 -4.66 8.17
N THR A 113 -27.87 -3.84 7.37
CA THR A 113 -29.14 -3.23 7.79
C THR A 113 -30.18 -4.29 8.18
N GLY A 114 -30.65 -4.24 9.43
CA GLY A 114 -31.62 -5.20 9.98
C GLY A 114 -31.01 -6.34 10.80
N ASP A 115 -29.69 -6.45 10.87
CA ASP A 115 -28.97 -7.36 11.76
C ASP A 115 -27.83 -6.61 12.49
N PRO A 116 -27.97 -6.34 13.80
CA PRO A 116 -26.96 -5.60 14.56
C PRO A 116 -25.69 -6.40 14.86
N TYR A 117 -25.60 -7.67 14.47
CA TYR A 117 -24.42 -8.49 14.70
C TYR A 117 -23.34 -8.24 13.63
N CYS A 118 -22.07 -8.19 14.05
CA CYS A 118 -20.93 -8.18 13.14
C CYS A 118 -20.84 -9.55 12.45
N HIS A 119 -20.94 -9.55 11.12
CA HIS A 119 -20.65 -10.73 10.32
C HIS A 119 -19.19 -10.70 9.88
N TYR A 120 -18.48 -11.82 10.06
CA TYR A 120 -17.11 -11.97 9.59
C TYR A 120 -17.14 -12.45 8.14
N LEU A 121 -16.63 -11.63 7.22
CA LEU A 121 -16.35 -12.05 5.84
C LEU A 121 -14.95 -12.69 5.81
N THR A 122 -14.88 -13.91 5.28
CA THR A 122 -13.66 -14.69 5.03
C THR A 122 -13.34 -14.72 3.55
#